data_AF-A0A078QP50-F1
#
_entry.id   AF-A0A078QP50-F1
#
_cell.length_a   1.000
_cell.length_b   1.000
_cell.length_c   1.000
_cell.angle_alpha   90.00
_cell.angle_beta   90.00
_cell.angle_gamma   90.00
#
_symmetry.space_group_name_H-M   'P 1'
#
loop_
_entity.id
_entity.type
_entity.pdbx_description
1 polymer ?
#
loop_
_entity_poly.entity_id
_entity_poly.type
_entity_poly.pdbx_seq_one_letter_code
_entity_poly.pdbx_strand_id
1 'polypeptide(L)'
;MGRRIEIDLTTDENSSPIEIKDSITIIAVPVYAGRVAPIALQRLRRLKGNNAPAILVAVYGNRDYEDALVELRDETIQLGFTPLAAGAFIGEHSYSRP
;
A
#
# COMPACT_ATOMS: atom_id res chain seq x y z
N MET A 1 17.59 -18.88 1.94
CA MET A 1 16.67 -18.02 2.72
C MET A 1 16.33 -16.82 1.86
N GLY A 2 15.06 -16.51 1.62
CA GLY A 2 14.67 -15.42 0.71
C GLY A 2 15.12 -14.06 1.26
N ARG A 3 15.59 -13.16 0.38
CA ARG A 3 15.98 -11.79 0.76
C ARG A 3 14.72 -10.96 1.03
N ARG A 4 14.58 -10.42 2.24
CA ARG A 4 13.58 -9.39 2.56
C ARG A 4 14.14 -8.01 2.22
N ILE A 5 13.33 -7.18 1.57
CA ILE A 5 13.59 -5.75 1.35
C ILE A 5 12.41 -4.99 1.95
N GLU A 6 12.70 -3.87 2.59
CA GLU A 6 11.69 -2.96 3.13
C GLU A 6 11.87 -1.59 2.48
N ILE A 7 10.76 -0.97 2.08
CA ILE A 7 10.73 0.33 1.43
C ILE A 7 9.69 1.16 2.15
N ASP A 8 10.13 2.18 2.87
CA ASP A 8 9.25 3.12 3.55
C ASP A 8 9.03 4.35 2.67
N LEU A 9 7.77 4.58 2.28
CA LEU A 9 7.34 5.73 1.49
C LEU A 9 6.66 6.81 2.35
N THR A 10 6.64 6.67 3.68
CA THR A 10 5.85 7.54 4.58
C THR A 10 6.30 9.00 4.55
N THR A 11 7.58 9.25 4.31
CA THR A 11 8.15 10.61 4.19
C THR A 11 9.02 10.77 2.95
N ASP A 12 8.98 9.82 2.02
CA ASP A 12 9.80 9.86 0.81
C ASP A 12 9.25 10.86 -0.21
N GLU A 13 10.03 11.92 -0.47
CA GLU A 13 9.71 12.99 -1.42
C GLU A 13 10.32 12.77 -2.81
N ASN A 14 11.08 11.69 -3.01
CA ASN A 14 11.62 11.35 -4.32
C ASN A 14 10.50 11.06 -5.32
N SER A 15 10.81 11.24 -6.60
CA SER A 15 9.91 10.97 -7.73
C SER A 15 10.39 9.84 -8.64
N SER A 16 11.57 9.29 -8.36
CA SER A 16 12.16 8.21 -9.16
C SER A 16 11.29 6.94 -9.10
N PRO A 17 11.10 6.23 -10.23
CA PRO A 17 10.46 4.92 -10.23
C PRO A 17 11.24 3.90 -9.39
N ILE A 18 10.51 2.99 -8.77
CA ILE A 18 11.05 1.87 -7.98
C ILE A 18 10.58 0.58 -8.62
N GLU A 19 11.52 -0.14 -9.22
CA GLU A 19 11.26 -1.42 -9.89
C GLU A 19 11.19 -2.57 -8.89
N ILE A 20 10.12 -3.34 -8.94
CA ILE A 20 9.90 -4.54 -8.12
C ILE A 20 9.70 -5.72 -9.07
N LYS A 21 10.66 -6.66 -9.07
CA LYS A 21 10.68 -7.79 -10.01
C LYS A 21 10.81 -9.11 -9.29
N ASP A 22 10.08 -10.10 -9.78
CA ASP A 22 10.17 -11.51 -9.36
C ASP A 22 10.06 -11.68 -7.83
N SER A 23 9.15 -10.94 -7.20
CA SER A 23 8.98 -10.90 -5.75
C SER A 23 7.53 -10.90 -5.32
N ILE A 24 7.24 -11.56 -4.19
CA ILE A 24 5.98 -11.38 -3.48
C ILE A 24 6.07 -10.08 -2.69
N THR A 25 5.16 -9.14 -2.96
CA THR A 25 5.17 -7.79 -2.39
C THR A 25 4.02 -7.61 -1.43
N ILE A 26 4.28 -7.11 -0.23
CA ILE A 26 3.23 -6.67 0.70
C ILE A 26 3.16 -5.15 0.60
N ILE A 27 1.99 -4.62 0.24
CA ILE A 27 1.77 -3.18 0.08
C ILE A 27 0.78 -2.73 1.14
N ALA A 28 1.25 -1.93 2.09
CA ALA A 28 0.42 -1.37 3.16
C ALA A 28 0.20 0.12 2.96
N VAL A 29 -1.05 0.57 3.13
CA VAL A 29 -1.42 2.00 3.04
C VAL A 29 -2.33 2.41 4.21
N PRO A 30 -2.23 3.65 4.67
CA PRO A 30 -3.20 4.20 5.63
C PRO A 30 -4.51 4.56 4.92
N VAL A 31 -5.62 4.41 5.65
CA VAL A 31 -6.96 4.77 5.18
C VAL A 31 -7.47 6.04 5.84
N TYR A 32 -7.74 7.06 5.03
CA TYR A 32 -8.33 8.32 5.46
C TYR A 32 -9.71 8.48 4.82
N ALA A 33 -10.74 8.66 5.64
CA ALA A 33 -12.12 8.82 5.20
C ALA A 33 -12.58 7.71 4.21
N GLY A 34 -12.22 6.45 4.48
CA GLY A 34 -12.63 5.32 3.66
C GLY A 34 -11.86 5.14 2.34
N ARG A 35 -10.79 5.91 2.15
CA ARG A 35 -9.99 5.95 0.92
C ARG A 35 -8.51 5.75 1.21
N VAL A 36 -7.75 5.32 0.21
CA VAL A 36 -6.27 5.34 0.33
C VAL A 36 -5.85 6.79 0.55
N ALA A 37 -5.02 7.05 1.57
CA ALA A 37 -4.59 8.42 1.83
C ALA A 37 -3.93 9.04 0.57
N PRO A 38 -4.37 10.22 0.09
CA PRO A 38 -3.94 10.73 -1.22
C PRO A 38 -2.42 10.86 -1.40
N ILE A 39 -1.71 11.27 -0.34
CA ILE A 39 -0.25 11.38 -0.36
C ILE A 39 0.44 10.01 -0.43
N ALA A 40 -0.14 8.98 0.23
CA ALA A 40 0.36 7.62 0.15
C ALA A 40 0.15 7.07 -1.27
N LEU A 41 -1.02 7.31 -1.88
CA LEU A 41 -1.31 6.93 -3.26
C LEU A 41 -0.34 7.59 -4.26
N GLN A 42 -0.06 8.88 -4.09
CA GLN A 42 0.91 9.60 -4.92
C GLN A 42 2.30 8.95 -4.86
N ARG A 43 2.77 8.59 -3.67
CA ARG A 43 4.09 7.96 -3.51
C ARG A 43 4.10 6.51 -3.99
N LEU A 44 3.01 5.77 -3.79
CA LEU A 44 2.82 4.41 -4.28
C LEU A 44 2.98 4.32 -5.80
N ARG A 45 2.54 5.33 -6.56
CA ARG A 45 2.63 5.38 -8.03
C ARG A 45 4.03 5.27 -8.63
N ARG A 46 5.07 5.45 -7.80
CA ARG A 46 6.46 5.24 -8.17
C ARG A 46 6.81 3.76 -8.32
N LEU A 47 6.09 2.87 -7.64
CA LEU A 47 6.30 1.43 -7.76
C LEU A 47 5.94 0.95 -9.17
N LYS A 48 6.76 0.04 -9.69
CA LYS A 48 6.52 -0.68 -10.95
C LYS A 48 6.72 -2.16 -10.73
N GLY A 49 5.62 -2.92 -10.76
CA GLY A 49 5.62 -4.36 -10.62
C GLY A 49 5.92 -5.04 -11.96
N ASN A 50 6.74 -6.09 -11.92
CA ASN A 50 6.93 -7.00 -13.05
C ASN A 50 7.11 -8.42 -12.50
N ASN A 51 6.20 -9.32 -12.88
CA ASN A 51 6.12 -10.66 -12.28
C ASN A 51 6.10 -10.61 -10.73
N ALA A 52 5.32 -9.66 -10.21
CA ALA A 52 5.28 -9.33 -8.78
C ALA A 52 3.86 -9.51 -8.24
N PRO A 53 3.54 -10.67 -7.61
CA PRO A 53 2.30 -10.82 -6.88
C PRO A 53 2.24 -9.89 -5.67
N ALA A 54 1.06 -9.35 -5.37
CA ALA A 54 0.86 -8.39 -4.29
C ALA A 54 -0.16 -8.88 -3.24
N ILE A 55 0.18 -8.69 -1.96
CA ILE A 55 -0.75 -8.80 -0.83
C ILE A 55 -1.01 -7.37 -0.35
N LEU A 56 -2.28 -6.97 -0.36
CA LEU A 56 -2.68 -5.60 -0.09
C LEU A 56 -3.14 -5.43 1.36
N VAL A 57 -2.73 -4.33 2.00
CA VAL A 57 -3.00 -4.07 3.40
C VAL A 57 -3.54 -2.65 3.56
N ALA A 58 -4.72 -2.52 4.17
CA ALA A 58 -5.28 -1.24 4.58
C ALA A 58 -5.23 -1.13 6.11
N VAL A 59 -4.62 -0.07 6.63
CA VAL A 59 -4.60 0.21 8.07
C VAL A 59 -5.49 1.42 8.37
N TYR A 60 -6.47 1.27 9.26
CA TYR A 60 -7.49 2.28 9.52
C TYR A 60 -7.77 2.48 11.02
N GLY A 61 -8.25 3.67 11.39
CA GLY A 61 -8.48 4.08 12.79
C GLY A 61 -9.76 3.55 13.43
N ASN A 62 -10.21 2.32 13.11
CA ASN A 62 -11.39 1.68 13.69
C ASN A 62 -12.78 2.30 13.37
N ARG A 63 -12.86 3.36 12.55
CA ARG A 63 -14.16 3.83 12.02
C ARG A 63 -14.65 2.90 10.93
N ASP A 64 -13.97 2.94 9.80
CA ASP A 64 -14.26 2.13 8.61
C ASP A 64 -13.10 2.26 7.61
N TYR A 65 -12.89 1.25 6.77
CA TYR A 65 -11.96 1.28 5.64
C TYR A 65 -12.65 1.49 4.28
N GLU A 66 -13.96 1.29 4.19
CA GLU A 66 -14.80 1.49 2.98
C GLU A 66 -14.12 0.96 1.69
N ASP A 67 -13.99 1.79 0.65
CA ASP A 67 -13.51 1.41 -0.68
C ASP A 67 -11.98 1.37 -0.78
N ALA A 68 -11.23 1.65 0.30
CA ALA A 68 -9.78 1.80 0.23
C ALA A 68 -9.05 0.57 -0.32
N LEU A 69 -9.53 -0.65 -0.02
CA LEU A 69 -8.93 -1.87 -0.57
C LEU A 69 -9.24 -2.08 -2.07
N VAL A 70 -10.43 -1.65 -2.52
CA VAL A 70 -10.79 -1.68 -3.95
C VAL A 70 -9.94 -0.68 -4.71
N GLU A 71 -9.81 0.54 -4.19
CA GLU A 71 -8.94 1.59 -4.75
C GLU A 71 -7.47 1.13 -4.80
N LEU A 72 -6.95 0.53 -3.73
CA LEU A 72 -5.58 0.03 -3.70
C LEU A 72 -5.37 -1.12 -4.71
N ARG A 73 -6.35 -2.03 -4.84
CA ARG A 73 -6.31 -3.10 -5.83
C ARG A 73 -6.21 -2.54 -7.24
N ASP A 74 -7.09 -1.61 -7.58
CA ASP A 74 -7.17 -1.08 -8.94
C ASP A 74 -5.92 -0.29 -9.30
N GLU A 75 -5.38 0.50 -8.35
CA GLU A 75 -4.11 1.20 -8.55
C GLU A 75 -2.94 0.21 -8.71
N THR A 76 -2.83 -0.82 -7.86
CA THR A 76 -1.70 -1.77 -7.94
C THR A 76 -1.71 -2.62 -9.21
N ILE A 77 -2.89 -2.92 -9.77
CA ILE A 77 -3.01 -3.52 -11.11
C ILE A 77 -2.43 -2.58 -12.18
N GLN A 78 -2.77 -1.29 -12.14
CA GLN A 78 -2.21 -0.30 -13.08
C GLN A 78 -0.70 -0.15 -12.95
N LEU A 79 -0.14 -0.39 -11.76
CA LEU A 79 1.30 -0.36 -11.50
C LEU A 79 2.03 -1.66 -11.91
N GLY A 80 1.34 -2.66 -12.48
CA GLY A 80 1.94 -3.89 -13.01
C GLY A 80 2.04 -5.03 -12.01
N PHE A 81 1.42 -4.91 -10.83
CA PHE A 81 1.35 -6.00 -9.86
C PHE A 81 0.19 -6.96 -10.15
N THR A 82 0.25 -8.15 -9.56
CA THR A 82 -0.87 -9.11 -9.55
C THR A 82 -1.41 -9.26 -8.13
N PRO A 83 -2.46 -8.53 -7.71
CA PRO A 83 -3.04 -8.69 -6.38
C PRO A 83 -3.60 -10.10 -6.17
N LEU A 84 -3.20 -10.76 -5.08
CA LEU A 84 -3.61 -12.12 -4.72
C LEU A 84 -4.56 -12.16 -3.53
N ALA A 85 -4.33 -11.30 -2.55
CA ALA A 85 -5.09 -11.24 -1.31
C ALA A 85 -5.07 -9.81 -0.75
N ALA A 86 -6.04 -9.51 0.11
CA ALA A 86 -6.14 -8.23 0.78
C ALA A 86 -6.57 -8.42 2.25
N GLY A 87 -6.12 -7.53 3.13
CA GLY A 87 -6.53 -7.50 4.53
C GLY A 87 -6.68 -6.07 5.04
N ALA A 88 -7.72 -5.84 5.86
CA ALA A 88 -7.91 -4.59 6.58
C ALA A 88 -7.58 -4.81 8.06
N PHE A 89 -6.78 -3.91 8.65
CA PHE A 89 -6.31 -4.01 10.03
C PHE A 89 -6.57 -2.70 10.75
N ILE A 90 -7.07 -2.82 11.98
CA ILE A 90 -7.24 -1.66 12.85
C ILE A 90 -5.85 -1.23 13.33
N GLY A 91 -5.52 0.05 13.13
CA GLY A 91 -4.32 0.69 13.66
C GLY A 91 -4.67 1.76 14.69
N GLU A 92 -3.66 2.19 15.46
CA GLU A 92 -3.80 3.33 16.37
C GLU A 92 -4.24 4.57 15.58
N HIS A 93 -5.26 5.25 16.08
CA HIS A 93 -5.75 6.47 15.46
C HIS A 93 -4.72 7.59 15.70
N SER A 94 -4.39 8.38 14.67
CA SER A 94 -3.45 9.50 14.80
C SER A 94 -3.85 10.55 15.85
N TYR A 95 -5.12 10.55 16.29
CA TYR A 95 -5.70 11.42 17.31
C TYR A 95 -5.74 10.81 18.72
N SER A 96 -5.46 9.51 18.84
CA SER A 96 -5.42 8.81 20.12
C SER A 96 -3.94 8.61 20.47
N ARG A 97 -3.43 9.45 21.36
CA ARG A 97 -2.21 9.16 22.12
C ARG A 97 -2.65 8.92 23.57
N PRO A 98 -1.99 8.02 24.33
CA PRO A 98 -2.24 7.88 25.76
C PRO A 98 -2.00 9.19 26.53
#